data_AF-A0A484NUV9-F1
#
_entry.id   AF-A0A484NUV9-F1
#
_cell.length_a   1.000
_cell.length_b   1.000
_cell.length_c   1.000
_cell.angle_alpha   90.00
_cell.angle_beta   90.00
_cell.angle_gamma   90.00
#
_symmetry.space_group_name_H-M   'P 1'
#
loop_
_entity.id
_entity.type
_entity.pdbx_description
1 polymer ?
#
loop_
_entity_poly.entity_id
_entity_poly.type
_entity_poly.pdbx_seq_one_letter_code
_entity_poly.pdbx_strand_id
1 'polypeptide(L)'
;MPAGSPHRIGYLELAPGRTIRYNAHFDDPNLPGVMQTTITLKEVLCGTEISIVQEGLPSVIPVEMCTLGWQASLEQLARLVTPNIPD
;
A
#
# COMPACT_ATOMS: atom_id res chain seq x y z
N MET A 1 5.55 -9.73 20.05
CA MET A 1 5.78 -9.78 18.59
C MET A 1 4.41 -9.67 17.94
N PRO A 2 4.08 -8.67 17.11
CA PRO A 2 2.80 -8.75 16.43
C PRO A 2 2.93 -9.79 15.32
N ALA A 3 2.17 -10.87 15.45
CA ALA A 3 2.07 -11.94 14.47
C ALA A 3 1.55 -11.36 13.15
N GLY A 4 2.36 -11.43 12.09
CA GLY A 4 1.90 -11.15 10.73
C GLY A 4 0.88 -12.21 10.35
N SER A 5 -0.40 -11.81 10.27
CA SER A 5 -1.47 -12.72 9.85
C SER A 5 -1.31 -13.06 8.37
N PRO A 6 -1.67 -14.27 7.93
CA PRO A 6 -1.53 -14.68 6.54
C PRO A 6 -2.52 -13.88 5.69
N HIS A 7 -2.07 -12.77 5.12
CA HIS A 7 -2.81 -12.08 4.07
C HIS A 7 -2.44 -12.75 2.76
N ARG A 8 -3.41 -13.37 2.09
CA ARG A 8 -3.19 -13.83 0.72
C ARG A 8 -3.19 -12.62 -0.20
N ILE A 9 -2.08 -12.43 -0.89
CA ILE A 9 -1.89 -11.37 -1.88
C ILE A 9 -1.77 -12.02 -3.25
N GLY A 10 -2.51 -11.50 -4.23
CA GLY A 10 -2.41 -11.88 -5.63
C GLY A 10 -2.13 -10.65 -6.50
N TYR A 11 -1.04 -10.69 -7.27
CA TYR A 11 -0.72 -9.60 -8.19
C TYR A 11 -1.60 -9.70 -9.45
N LEU A 12 -2.25 -8.59 -9.78
CA LEU A 12 -3.07 -8.43 -10.99
C LEU A 12 -2.30 -7.71 -12.10
N GLU A 13 -1.40 -6.80 -11.73
CA GLU A 13 -0.53 -6.07 -12.66
C GLU A 13 0.80 -5.73 -12.00
N LEU A 14 1.90 -5.96 -12.73
CA LEU A 14 3.25 -5.59 -12.35
C LEU A 14 3.96 -4.95 -13.54
N ALA A 15 3.87 -3.64 -13.65
CA ALA A 15 4.59 -2.83 -14.63
C ALA A 15 5.74 -2.09 -13.91
N PRO A 16 7.00 -2.52 -14.09
CA PRO A 16 8.14 -1.93 -13.38
C PRO A 16 8.22 -0.41 -13.53
N GLY A 17 8.38 0.29 -12.40
CA GLY A 17 8.47 1.76 -12.36
C GLY A 17 7.19 2.51 -12.75
N ARG A 18 6.05 1.81 -12.94
CA ARG A 18 4.80 2.44 -13.41
C ARG A 18 3.59 2.07 -12.56
N THR A 19 3.29 0.77 -12.44
CA THR A 19 2.03 0.35 -11.81
C THR A 19 2.21 -0.98 -11.10
N ILE A 20 1.70 -1.05 -9.88
CA ILE A 20 1.55 -2.29 -9.11
C ILE A 20 0.07 -2.35 -8.74
N ARG A 21 -0.63 -3.38 -9.21
CA ARG A 21 -2.01 -3.66 -8.78
C ARG A 21 -2.08 -5.06 -8.20
N TYR A 22 -2.60 -5.16 -6.98
CA TYR A 22 -2.75 -6.44 -6.30
C TYR A 22 -4.07 -6.50 -5.55
N ASN A 23 -4.55 -7.72 -5.35
CA ASN A 23 -5.63 -8.00 -4.42
C ASN A 23 -5.07 -8.50 -3.08
N ALA A 24 -5.77 -8.18 -2.00
CA ALA A 24 -5.48 -8.64 -0.66
C ALA A 24 -6.77 -9.13 0.00
N HIS A 25 -6.66 -10.24 0.71
CA HIS A 25 -7.74 -10.89 1.42
C HIS A 25 -7.35 -11.07 2.89
N PHE A 26 -8.30 -10.83 3.80
CA PHE A 26 -8.15 -11.21 5.19
C PHE A 26 -8.52 -12.68 5.35
N ASP A 27 -7.64 -13.48 5.93
CA ASP A 27 -7.95 -14.87 6.27
C ASP A 27 -8.98 -15.00 7.43
N ASP A 28 -9.37 -13.88 8.07
CA ASP A 28 -10.43 -13.83 9.07
C ASP A 28 -11.82 -13.92 8.41
N PRO A 29 -12.62 -14.97 8.69
CA PRO A 29 -13.98 -15.10 8.15
C PRO A 29 -14.91 -13.93 8.48
N ASN A 30 -14.61 -13.13 9.51
CA ASN A 30 -15.39 -11.97 9.91
C ASN A 30 -15.03 -10.70 9.11
N LEU A 31 -13.99 -10.76 8.28
CA LEU A 31 -13.58 -9.68 7.38
C LEU A 31 -13.71 -10.12 5.91
N PRO A 32 -14.90 -10.57 5.47
CA PRO A 32 -15.08 -11.04 4.10
C PRO A 32 -14.95 -9.88 3.13
N GLY A 33 -14.12 -10.06 2.10
CA GLY A 33 -13.92 -9.05 1.07
C GLY A 33 -12.55 -9.22 0.41
N VAL A 34 -12.51 -8.89 -0.87
CA VAL A 34 -11.25 -8.75 -1.60
C VAL A 34 -10.98 -7.27 -1.74
N MET A 35 -9.93 -6.80 -1.08
CA MET A 35 -9.44 -5.44 -1.28
C MET A 35 -8.55 -5.41 -2.50
N GLN A 36 -8.61 -4.32 -3.25
CA GLN A 36 -7.67 -4.05 -4.34
C GLN A 36 -6.85 -2.82 -4.00
N THR A 37 -5.54 -2.91 -4.14
CA THR A 37 -4.65 -1.76 -4.04
C THR A 37 -4.01 -1.51 -5.40
N THR A 38 -4.10 -0.28 -5.88
CA THR A 38 -3.40 0.19 -7.07
C THR A 38 -2.39 1.26 -6.66
N ILE A 39 -1.11 1.00 -6.93
CA ILE A 39 -0.02 1.94 -6.74
C ILE A 39 0.43 2.40 -8.13
N THR A 40 0.40 3.70 -8.36
CA THR A 40 0.88 4.33 -9.58
C THR A 40 2.13 5.15 -9.27
N LEU A 41 3.17 4.94 -10.07
CA LEU A 41 4.44 5.63 -10.02
C LEU A 41 4.59 6.43 -11.30
N LYS A 42 4.94 7.71 -11.16
CA LYS A 42 5.17 8.61 -12.27
C LYS A 42 6.49 9.33 -12.08
N GLU A 43 7.38 9.19 -13.05
CA GLU A 43 8.62 9.95 -13.09
C GLU A 43 8.32 11.45 -13.25
N VAL A 44 8.97 12.26 -12.41
CA VAL A 44 8.88 13.71 -12.40
C VAL A 44 10.29 14.31 -12.25
N LEU A 45 10.46 15.61 -12.50
CA LEU A 45 11.79 16.24 -12.57
C LEU A 45 12.65 16.03 -11.31
N CYS A 46 12.04 15.98 -10.13
CA CYS A 46 12.73 15.85 -8.84
C CYS A 46 12.64 14.44 -8.22
N GLY A 47 12.15 13.44 -8.94
CA GLY A 47 12.01 12.08 -8.43
C GLY A 47 10.78 11.36 -8.97
N THR A 48 10.00 10.76 -8.07
CA THR A 48 8.83 9.95 -8.43
C THR A 48 7.61 10.39 -7.64
N GLU A 49 6.55 10.77 -8.35
CA GLU A 49 5.23 10.94 -7.78
C GLU A 49 4.61 9.55 -7.54
N ILE A 50 4.06 9.35 -6.34
CA ILE A 50 3.37 8.11 -5.95
C ILE A 50 1.91 8.41 -5.63
N SER A 51 1.01 7.64 -6.25
CA SER A 51 -0.43 7.68 -5.97
C SER A 51 -0.91 6.29 -5.59
N ILE A 52 -1.67 6.18 -4.49
CA ILE A 52 -2.17 4.91 -3.98
C ILE A 52 -3.68 5.01 -3.81
N VAL A 53 -4.40 4.06 -4.40
CA VAL A 53 -5.84 3.91 -4.24
C VAL A 53 -6.10 2.50 -3.71
N GLN A 54 -6.78 2.41 -2.57
CA GLN A 54 -7.20 1.14 -1.99
C GLN A 54 -8.74 1.09 -1.95
N GLU A 55 -9.30 0.06 -2.57
CA GLU A 55 -10.72 -0.11 -2.81
C GLU A 55 -11.22 -1.42 -2.22
N GLY A 56 -12.52 -1.52 -1.98
CA GLY A 56 -13.13 -2.74 -1.46
C GLY A 56 -12.80 -3.03 0.00
N LEU A 57 -12.49 -2.00 0.80
CA LEU A 57 -12.34 -2.17 2.24
C LEU A 57 -13.64 -2.75 2.84
N PRO A 58 -13.56 -3.80 3.67
CA PRO A 58 -14.70 -4.27 4.46
C PRO A 58 -15.29 -3.13 5.29
N SER A 59 -16.62 -3.03 5.35
CA SER A 59 -17.33 -1.92 6.02
C SER A 59 -17.03 -1.78 7.52
N VAL A 60 -16.50 -2.83 8.14
CA VAL A 60 -16.09 -2.85 9.55
C VAL A 60 -14.73 -2.18 9.78
N ILE A 61 -13.92 -1.99 8.73
CA ILE A 61 -12.63 -1.31 8.82
C ILE A 61 -12.85 0.18 8.55
N PRO A 62 -12.56 1.06 9.53
CA PRO A 62 -12.64 2.50 9.30
C PRO A 62 -11.63 2.94 8.25
N VAL A 63 -12.08 3.74 7.29
CA VAL A 63 -11.24 4.25 6.19
C VAL A 63 -10.08 5.07 6.75
N GLU A 64 -10.33 5.84 7.81
CA GLU A 64 -9.35 6.71 8.46
C GLU A 64 -8.19 5.92 9.07
N MET A 65 -8.46 4.72 9.62
CA MET A 65 -7.42 3.85 10.15
C MET A 65 -6.52 3.30 9.04
N CYS A 66 -7.11 2.99 7.88
CA CYS A 66 -6.35 2.58 6.70
C CYS A 66 -5.50 3.73 6.14
N THR A 67 -6.06 4.94 6.05
CA THR A 67 -5.33 6.14 5.67
C THR A 67 -4.16 6.41 6.60
N LEU A 68 -4.34 6.29 7.92
CA LEU A 68 -3.27 6.46 8.91
C LEU A 68 -2.17 5.41 8.74
N GLY A 69 -2.54 4.15 8.48
CA GLY A 69 -1.58 3.08 8.18
C GLY A 69 -0.72 3.41 6.95
N TRP A 70 -1.36 3.85 5.85
CA TRP A 70 -0.65 4.27 4.64
C TRP A 70 0.25 5.49 4.87
N GLN A 71 -0.18 6.48 5.64
CA GLN A 71 0.64 7.64 5.98
C GLN A 71 1.92 7.22 6.70
N ALA A 72 1.82 6.37 7.72
CA ALA A 72 2.98 5.85 8.44
C ALA A 72 3.90 5.01 7.53
N SER A 73 3.35 4.21 6.61
CA SER A 73 4.13 3.44 5.64
C SER A 73 4.85 4.33 4.61
N LEU A 74 4.18 5.38 4.11
CA LEU A 74 4.77 6.33 3.16
C LEU A 74 5.87 7.16 3.80
N GLU A 75 5.74 7.53 5.08
CA GLU A 75 6.80 8.20 5.83
C GLU A 75 8.05 7.29 5.96
N GLN A 76 7.85 6.01 6.29
CA GLN A 76 8.94 5.04 6.35
C GLN A 76 9.59 4.82 4.97
N LEU A 77 8.77 4.74 3.91
CA LEU A 77 9.27 4.62 2.54
C LEU A 77 10.13 5.82 2.17
N ALA A 78 9.66 7.04 2.44
CA ALA A 78 10.41 8.26 2.16
C ALA A 78 11.78 8.26 2.87
N ARG A 79 11.83 7.87 4.15
CA ARG A 79 13.07 7.75 4.93
C ARG A 79 14.02 6.67 4.39
N LEU A 80 13.49 5.59 3.82
CA LEU A 80 14.28 4.49 3.28
C LEU A 80 14.89 4.83 1.92
N VAL A 81 14.12 5.46 1.03
CA VAL A 81 14.53 5.72 -0.36
C VAL A 81 15.25 7.05 -0.53
N THR A 82 15.09 7.98 0.42
CA THR A 82 15.78 9.27 0.39
C THR A 82 17.10 9.16 1.16
N PRO A 83 18.25 9.43 0.52
CA PRO A 83 19.52 9.36 1.21
C PRO A 83 19.61 10.44 2.30
N ASN A 84 20.08 10.07 3.49
CA ASN A 84 20.43 11.03 4.53
C ASN A 84 21.86 11.53 4.29
N ILE A 85 21.99 12.66 3.60
CA ILE A 85 23.28 13.29 3.28
C ILE A 85 23.43 14.50 4.23
N PRO A 86 24.39 14.48 5.18
CA PRO A 86 24.71 15.66 5.97
C PRO A 86 25.28 16.78 5.09
N ASP A 87 24.99 18.03 5.42
CA ASP A 87 25.65 19.20 4.81
C ASP A 87 27.18 19.21 5.03
#